data_AF-A0A1C6I1F9-F1
#
_entry.id   AF-A0A1C6I1F9-F1
#
_cell.length_a   1.000
_cell.length_b   1.000
_cell.length_c   1.000
_cell.angle_alpha   90.00
_cell.angle_beta   90.00
_cell.angle_gamma   90.00
#
_symmetry.space_group_name_H-M   'P 1'
#
loop_
_entity.id
_entity.type
_entity.pdbx_description
1 polymer ?
#
loop_
_entity_poly.entity_id
_entity_poly.type
_entity_poly.pdbx_seq_one_letter_code
_entity_poly.pdbx_strand_id
1 'polypeptide(L)' 'MENLNIEDINLELIPPCVLQDVDKRISDWRSMGGEDSDPYIQQQLRYLKRVELMANNAADTITYF' A
#
# COMPACT_ATOMS: atom_id res chain seq x y z
N MET A 1 -0.14 -16.11 7.96
CA MET A 1 -0.04 -14.66 7.72
C MET A 1 -1.36 -14.25 7.11
N GLU A 2 -2.10 -13.34 7.73
CA GLU A 2 -3.41 -12.92 7.21
C GLU A 2 -3.23 -12.15 5.89
N ASN A 3 -4.23 -12.27 5.02
CA ASN A 3 -4.34 -11.48 3.81
C ASN A 3 -4.82 -10.08 4.20
N LEU A 4 -4.16 -9.05 3.67
CA LEU A 4 -4.58 -7.67 3.86
C LEU A 4 -5.69 -7.35 2.86
N ASN A 5 -6.71 -6.60 3.31
CA ASN A 5 -7.64 -5.92 2.43
C ASN A 5 -7.21 -4.47 2.25
N ILE A 6 -7.50 -3.91 1.08
CA ILE A 6 -7.19 -2.50 0.81
C ILE A 6 -7.95 -1.55 1.73
N GLU A 7 -9.15 -1.96 2.18
CA GLU A 7 -9.99 -1.22 3.12
C GLU A 7 -9.35 -1.05 4.51
N ASP A 8 -8.39 -1.93 4.87
CA ASP A 8 -7.66 -1.87 6.14
C ASP A 8 -6.45 -0.91 6.09
N ILE A 9 -6.25 -0.21 4.98
CA ILE A 9 -5.11 0.70 4.75
C ILE A 9 -5.63 2.13 4.62
N ASN A 10 -5.19 3.02 5.50
CA ASN A 10 -5.51 4.44 5.38
C ASN A 10 -4.70 5.08 4.25
N LEU A 11 -5.30 5.17 3.07
CA LEU A 11 -4.66 5.72 1.88
C LEU A 11 -4.39 7.23 1.97
N GLU A 12 -5.06 7.97 2.86
CA GLU A 12 -4.84 9.41 3.02
C GLU A 12 -3.46 9.74 3.61
N LEU A 13 -2.88 8.79 4.36
CA LEU A 13 -1.53 8.92 4.92
C LEU A 13 -0.43 8.57 3.90
N ILE A 14 -0.81 8.01 2.75
CA ILE A 14 0.13 7.54 1.74
C ILE A 14 0.33 8.61 0.66
N PRO A 15 1.58 8.97 0.31
CA PRO A 15 1.83 9.93 -0.76
C PRO A 15 1.18 9.51 -2.10
N PRO A 16 0.56 10.43 -2.85
CA PRO A 16 -0.11 10.10 -4.12
C PRO A 16 0.77 9.39 -5.14
N CYS A 17 2.07 9.70 -5.18
CA CYS A 17 3.01 9.04 -6.08
C CYS A 17 3.19 7.55 -5.76
N VAL A 18 3.11 7.16 -4.49
CA VAL A 18 3.19 5.76 -4.05
C VAL A 18 1.92 5.01 -4.44
N LEU A 19 0.75 5.63 -4.27
CA LEU A 19 -0.53 5.05 -4.69
C LEU A 19 -0.55 4.82 -6.20
N GLN A 20 -0.11 5.81 -6.98
CA GLN A 20 -0.03 5.71 -8.45
C GLN A 20 0.95 4.63 -8.91
N ASP A 21 2.11 4.48 -8.26
CA ASP A 21 3.08 3.43 -8.59
C ASP A 21 2.48 2.04 -8.34
N VAL A 22 1.82 1.83 -7.20
CA VAL A 22 1.20 0.55 -6.86
C VAL A 22 0.02 0.24 -7.78
N ASP A 23 -0.84 1.22 -8.06
CA ASP A 23 -1.97 1.06 -8.99
C ASP A 23 -1.48 0.65 -10.39
N LYS A 24 -0.41 1.30 -10.88
CA LYS A 24 0.22 0.96 -12.16
C LYS A 24 0.78 -0.46 -12.14
N ARG A 25 1.49 -0.86 -11.09
CA ARG A 25 2.05 -2.21 -10.96
C ARG A 25 0.99 -3.31 -10.96
N ILE A 26 -0.12 -3.09 -10.26
CA ILE A 26 -1.26 -4.02 -10.24
C ILE A 26 -1.91 -4.09 -11.62
N SER A 27 -2.09 -2.94 -12.28
CA SER A 27 -2.63 -2.87 -13.64
C SER A 27 -1.75 -3.59 -14.66
N ASP A 28 -0.43 -3.37 -14.60
CA ASP A 28 0.55 -4.04 -15.44
C ASP A 28 0.53 -5.56 -15.17
N TRP A 29 0.46 -5.99 -13.91
CA TRP A 29 0.36 -7.40 -13.54
C TRP A 29 -0.88 -8.07 -14.12
N ARG A 30 -2.05 -7.43 -13.99
CA ARG A 30 -3.31 -7.91 -14.58
C ARG A 30 -3.22 -7.98 -16.11
N SER A 31 -2.58 -7.01 -16.74
CA SER A 31 -2.40 -7.00 -18.20
C SER A 31 -1.55 -8.17 -18.72
N MET A 32 -0.68 -8.71 -17.86
CA MET A 32 0.16 -9.88 -18.14
C MET A 32 -0.54 -11.21 -17.83
N GLY A 33 -1.82 -11.18 -17.43
CA GLY A 33 -2.60 -12.36 -17.06
C GLY A 33 -2.53 -12.72 -15.57
N GLY A 34 -2.03 -11.83 -14.72
CA GLY A 34 -2.04 -12.02 -13.27
C GLY A 34 -3.41 -11.84 -12.65
N GLU A 35 -3.65 -12.52 -11.52
CA GLU A 35 -4.91 -12.51 -10.78
C GLU A 35 -4.81 -11.73 -9.47
N ASP A 36 -5.96 -11.24 -8.98
CA ASP A 36 -6.04 -10.52 -7.71
C ASP A 36 -5.70 -11.39 -6.49
N SER A 37 -5.85 -12.71 -6.62
CA SER A 37 -5.44 -13.71 -5.63
C SER A 37 -3.94 -13.99 -5.62
N ASP A 38 -3.17 -13.44 -6.56
CA ASP A 38 -1.75 -13.73 -6.63
C ASP A 38 -1.01 -13.19 -5.41
N PRO A 39 0.01 -13.92 -4.91
CA PRO A 39 0.85 -13.46 -3.81
C PRO A 39 1.47 -12.07 -4.05
N TYR A 40 1.67 -11.70 -5.33
CA TYR A 40 2.17 -10.39 -5.73
C TYR A 40 1.26 -9.24 -5.28
N ILE A 41 -0.05 -9.41 -5.36
CA ILE A 41 -1.03 -8.39 -4.96
C ILE A 41 -0.96 -8.18 -3.45
N GLN A 42 -0.89 -9.26 -2.69
CA GLN A 42 -0.68 -9.20 -1.24
C GLN A 42 0.66 -8.52 -0.88
N GLN A 43 1.70 -8.69 -1.70
CA GLN A 43 2.95 -7.96 -1.52
C GLN A 43 2.79 -6.45 -1.73
N GLN A 44 2.00 -6.02 -2.72
CA GLN A 44 1.71 -4.60 -2.95
C GLN A 44 0.93 -3.99 -1.77
N LEU A 45 -0.08 -4.71 -1.25
CA LEU A 45 -0.85 -4.25 -0.09
C LEU A 45 0.01 -4.15 1.18
N ARG A 46 0.92 -5.12 1.42
CA ARG A 46 1.87 -5.06 2.54
C ARG A 46 2.82 -3.86 2.43
N TYR A 47 3.22 -3.52 1.21
CA TYR A 47 4.04 -2.33 0.98
C TYR A 47 3.28 -1.05 1.34
N LEU A 48 2.04 -0.89 0.88
CA LEU A 48 1.19 0.25 1.24
C LEU A 48 1.00 0.37 2.76
N LYS A 49 0.69 -0.74 3.45
CA LYS A 49 0.56 -0.77 4.92
C LYS A 49 1.83 -0.31 5.64
N ARG A 50 3.01 -0.66 5.12
CA ARG A 50 4.29 -0.21 5.70
C ARG A 50 4.48 1.30 5.51
N VAL A 51 4.12 1.84 4.35
CA VAL A 51 4.23 3.28 4.07
C VAL A 51 3.28 4.08 4.96
N GLU A 52 2.03 3.62 5.10
CA GLU A 52 1.06 4.19 6.05
C GLU A 52 1.62 4.22 7.48
N LEU A 53 2.16 3.10 7.98
CA LEU A 53 2.75 3.05 9.32
C LEU A 53 3.91 4.03 9.50
N MET A 54 4.77 4.17 8.48
CA MET A 54 5.87 5.13 8.51
C MET A 54 5.38 6.58 8.53
N ALA A 55 4.34 6.90 7.76
CA ALA A 55 3.72 8.22 7.74
C ALA A 55 3.05 8.55 9.08
N ASN A 56 2.36 7.57 9.68
CA ASN A 56 1.71 7.75 10.99
C ASN A 56 2.74 8.01 12.10
N ASN A 57 3.81 7.21 12.16
CA ASN A 57 4.89 7.40 13.13
C ASN A 57 5.62 8.74 12.97
N ALA A 58 5.72 9.25 11.73
CA ALA A 58 6.28 10.57 11.46
C ALA A 58 5.36 11.70 11.95
N ALA A 59 4.05 11.55 11.81
CA ALA A 59 3.08 12.49 12.37
C ALA A 59 3.16 12.54 13.92
N ASP A 60 3.34 11.39 14.56
CA ASP A 60 3.48 11.30 16.02
C ASP A 60 4.75 11.98 16.55
N THR A 61 5.84 11.99 15.77
CA THR A 61 7.11 12.61 16.19
C THR A 61 7.14 14.14 16.05
N ILE A 62 6.29 14.74 15.21
CA ILE A 62 6.23 16.19 14.98
C ILE A 62 5.39 16.91 16.05
N THR A 63 4.54 16.20 16.80
CA THR A 63 3.65 16.79 17.83
C THR A 63 4.38 17.16 19.14
N TYR A 64 5.68 16.86 19.27
CA TYR A 64 6.47 17.06 20.50
C TYR A 64 7.48 18.22 20.45
N PHE A 65 7.29 19.22 19.59
CA PHE A 65 8.10 20.45 19.56
C PHE A 65 7.21 21.70 19.68
#